data_AF-A0A817QR23-F1
#
_entry.id   AF-A0A817QR23-F1
#
_cell.length_a   1.000
_cell.length_b   1.000
_cell.length_c   1.000
_cell.angle_alpha   90.00
_cell.angle_beta   90.00
_cell.angle_gamma   90.00
#
_symmetry.space_group_name_H-M   'P 1'
#
loop_
_entity.id
_entity.type
_entity.pdbx_description
1 polymer ?
#
loop_
_entity_poly.entity_id
_entity_poly.type
_entity_poly.pdbx_seq_one_letter_code
_entity_poly.pdbx_strand_id
1 'polypeptide(L)'
;MSLEQRKHELEIEQARYDTLQEQRREDVLIAVQRHEQDKELARLLRENDRILAEQKQETEMVLEQQRYDQERARYLDPLLLSHIKELGQLVKENNGSLIANPTIHALVRAKTLNIFRPIGPDRSTQLILFLHETRLLKTEENPLDLSGVQLTGIYLSASTIQRPIYKLSLSSARLNNASFVGCDLSYCDFTGADLSGANLSRCSGIRAHFNQVILVETDFSHTNLYWATFDSNIIKGNFFNATVKSTNFRQNNNDQSGFHPSYITICEIRRD
;
A
#
# COMPACT_ATOMS: atom_id res chain seq x y z
N MET A 1 -14.95 -59.43 82.39
CA MET A 1 -15.08 -59.50 80.93
C MET A 1 -14.46 -60.79 80.45
N SER A 2 -15.12 -61.52 79.55
CA SER A 2 -14.53 -62.70 78.89
C SER A 2 -13.47 -62.25 77.88
N LEU A 3 -12.50 -63.12 77.58
CA LEU A 3 -11.42 -62.85 76.63
C LEU A 3 -11.96 -62.50 75.22
N GLU A 4 -13.11 -63.05 74.86
CA GLU A 4 -13.82 -62.79 73.60
C GLU A 4 -14.39 -61.37 73.53
N GLN A 5 -14.92 -60.83 74.63
CA GLN A 5 -15.40 -59.44 74.69
C GLN A 5 -14.26 -58.45 74.45
N ARG A 6 -13.09 -58.71 75.04
CA ARG A 6 -11.90 -57.87 74.86
C ARG A 6 -11.37 -57.90 73.42
N LYS A 7 -11.42 -59.06 72.77
CA LYS A 7 -11.02 -59.21 71.36
C LYS A 7 -11.97 -58.46 70.43
N HIS A 8 -13.27 -58.56 70.68
CA HIS A 8 -14.28 -57.83 69.92
C HIS A 8 -14.16 -56.31 70.09
N GLU A 9 -13.88 -55.83 71.31
CA GLU A 9 -13.60 -54.41 71.57
C GLU A 9 -12.36 -53.91 70.81
N LEU A 10 -11.28 -54.69 70.78
CA LEU A 10 -10.07 -54.36 70.02
C LEU A 10 -10.33 -54.32 68.51
N GLU A 11 -11.12 -55.26 67.96
CA GLU A 11 -11.49 -55.25 66.54
C GLU A 11 -12.33 -54.01 66.18
N ILE A 12 -13.23 -53.58 67.06
CA ILE A 12 -14.00 -52.34 66.89
C ILE A 12 -13.09 -51.11 66.96
N GLU A 13 -12.14 -51.08 67.88
CA GLU A 13 -11.18 -49.97 68.01
C GLU A 13 -10.26 -49.88 66.78
N GLN A 14 -9.78 -51.02 66.28
CA GLN A 14 -8.99 -51.12 65.06
C GLN A 14 -9.78 -50.60 63.84
N ALA A 15 -11.03 -51.04 63.67
CA ALA A 15 -11.89 -50.59 62.59
C ALA A 15 -12.21 -49.07 62.68
N ARG A 16 -12.35 -48.53 63.90
CA ARG A 16 -12.50 -47.07 64.10
C ARG A 16 -11.21 -46.33 63.74
N TYR A 17 -10.06 -46.87 64.10
CA TYR A 17 -8.76 -46.29 63.76
C TYR A 17 -8.54 -46.26 62.24
N ASP A 18 -8.83 -47.36 61.55
CA ASP A 18 -8.66 -47.46 60.10
C ASP A 18 -9.61 -46.51 59.36
N THR A 19 -10.89 -46.46 59.75
CA THR A 19 -11.86 -45.48 59.22
C THR A 19 -11.37 -44.04 59.40
N LEU A 20 -10.81 -43.71 60.57
CA LEU A 20 -10.27 -42.38 60.85
C LEU A 20 -8.99 -42.06 60.04
N GLN A 21 -8.17 -43.06 59.73
CA GLN A 21 -7.01 -42.89 58.85
C GLN A 21 -7.44 -42.66 57.40
N GLU A 22 -8.47 -43.36 56.94
CA GLU A 22 -9.01 -43.23 55.59
C GLU A 22 -9.67 -41.86 55.39
N GLN A 23 -10.49 -41.40 56.35
CA GLN A 23 -11.04 -40.04 56.35
C GLN A 23 -9.94 -38.97 56.31
N ARG A 24 -8.88 -39.11 57.12
CA ARG A 24 -7.75 -38.18 57.09
C ARG A 24 -7.03 -38.16 55.75
N ARG A 25 -6.92 -39.30 55.05
CA ARG A 25 -6.33 -39.35 53.71
C ARG A 25 -7.20 -38.65 52.67
N GLU A 26 -8.51 -38.85 52.71
CA GLU A 26 -9.46 -38.15 51.83
C GLU A 26 -9.42 -36.63 52.05
N ASP A 27 -9.42 -36.19 53.32
CA ASP A 27 -9.33 -34.76 53.67
C ASP A 27 -8.05 -34.11 53.12
N VAL A 28 -6.91 -34.80 53.23
CA VAL A 28 -5.63 -34.33 52.68
C VAL A 28 -5.67 -34.27 51.15
N LEU A 29 -6.24 -35.27 50.49
CA LEU A 29 -6.35 -35.28 49.03
C LEU A 29 -7.22 -34.12 48.51
N ILE A 30 -8.35 -33.87 49.16
CA ILE A 30 -9.24 -32.74 48.86
C ILE A 30 -8.51 -31.41 49.07
N ALA A 31 -7.74 -31.28 50.16
CA ALA A 31 -6.97 -30.07 50.44
C ALA A 31 -5.88 -29.81 49.37
N VAL A 32 -5.17 -30.86 48.92
CA VAL A 32 -4.16 -30.77 47.86
C VAL A 32 -4.81 -30.36 46.53
N GLN A 33 -5.92 -30.99 46.15
CA GLN A 33 -6.65 -30.65 44.92
C GLN A 33 -7.13 -29.19 44.91
N ARG A 34 -7.69 -28.70 46.04
CA ARG A 34 -8.09 -27.29 46.17
C ARG A 34 -6.90 -26.34 46.01
N HIS A 35 -5.76 -26.66 46.63
CA HIS A 35 -4.56 -25.84 46.52
C HIS A 35 -3.98 -25.80 45.10
N GLU A 36 -4.06 -26.91 44.36
CA GLU A 36 -3.68 -26.96 42.94
C GLU A 36 -4.62 -26.12 42.08
N GLN A 37 -5.94 -26.22 42.29
CA GLN A 37 -6.94 -25.40 41.62
C GLN A 37 -6.75 -23.90 41.90
N ASP A 38 -6.47 -23.53 43.15
CA ASP A 38 -6.22 -22.13 43.53
C ASP A 38 -4.95 -21.57 42.86
N LYS A 39 -3.90 -22.39 42.74
CA LYS A 39 -2.67 -22.02 42.02
C LYS A 39 -2.94 -21.83 40.53
N GLU A 40 -3.73 -22.70 39.93
CA GLU A 40 -4.08 -22.62 38.51
C GLU A 40 -4.96 -21.39 38.23
N LEU A 41 -5.97 -21.12 39.07
CA LEU A 41 -6.78 -19.92 39.01
C LEU A 41 -5.92 -18.65 39.14
N ALA A 42 -4.99 -18.62 40.09
CA ALA A 42 -4.07 -17.49 40.27
C ALA A 42 -3.07 -17.31 39.11
N ARG A 43 -2.76 -18.37 38.34
CA ARG A 43 -1.99 -18.26 37.10
C ARG A 43 -2.86 -17.68 35.98
N LEU A 44 -4.07 -18.20 35.80
CA LEU A 44 -5.01 -17.73 34.77
C LEU A 44 -5.39 -16.26 34.96
N LEU A 45 -5.62 -15.82 36.20
CA LEU A 45 -5.90 -14.41 36.50
C LEU A 45 -4.73 -13.49 36.12
N ARG A 46 -3.49 -13.88 36.45
CA ARG A 46 -2.29 -13.11 36.06
C ARG A 46 -2.11 -13.04 34.56
N GLU A 47 -2.39 -14.13 33.86
CA GLU A 47 -2.31 -14.17 32.40
C GLU A 47 -3.42 -13.31 31.76
N ASN A 48 -4.64 -13.35 32.29
CA ASN A 48 -5.73 -12.49 31.84
C ASN A 48 -5.42 -11.00 32.06
N ASP A 49 -4.88 -10.63 33.22
CA ASP A 49 -4.48 -9.24 33.50
C ASP A 49 -3.39 -8.76 32.54
N ARG A 50 -2.44 -9.65 32.22
CA ARG A 50 -1.39 -9.37 31.25
C ARG A 50 -1.94 -9.17 29.85
N ILE A 51 -2.78 -10.09 29.36
CA ILE A 51 -3.41 -9.99 28.03
C ILE A 51 -4.24 -8.71 27.95
N LEU A 52 -4.98 -8.37 28.99
CA LEU A 52 -5.78 -7.14 29.04
C LEU A 52 -4.91 -5.88 28.98
N ALA A 53 -3.73 -5.90 29.62
CA ALA A 53 -2.77 -4.80 29.54
C ALA A 53 -2.16 -4.66 28.13
N GLU A 54 -1.77 -5.77 27.50
CA GLU A 54 -1.24 -5.79 26.13
C GLU A 54 -2.28 -5.28 25.12
N GLN A 55 -3.53 -5.73 25.21
CA GLN A 55 -4.63 -5.24 24.36
C GLN A 55 -4.91 -3.75 24.55
N LYS A 56 -4.87 -3.26 25.80
CA LYS A 56 -5.03 -1.82 26.07
C LYS A 56 -3.92 -1.01 25.42
N GLN A 57 -2.67 -1.45 25.53
CA GLN A 57 -1.53 -0.75 24.93
C GLN A 57 -1.63 -0.74 23.39
N GLU A 58 -1.99 -1.87 22.77
CA GLU A 58 -2.20 -1.94 21.32
C GLU A 58 -3.31 -0.99 20.87
N THR A 59 -4.43 -0.97 21.60
CA THR A 59 -5.56 -0.08 21.30
C THR A 59 -5.18 1.39 21.45
N GLU A 60 -4.41 1.75 22.48
CA GLU A 60 -3.93 3.12 22.69
C GLU A 60 -3.00 3.59 21.58
N MET A 61 -2.06 2.74 21.14
CA MET A 61 -1.18 3.05 20.00
C MET A 61 -1.97 3.28 18.71
N VAL A 62 -2.97 2.44 18.43
CA VAL A 62 -3.82 2.60 17.25
C VAL A 62 -4.62 3.90 17.31
N LEU A 63 -5.17 4.25 18.48
CA LEU A 63 -5.91 5.50 18.67
C LEU A 63 -5.02 6.73 18.54
N GLU A 64 -3.77 6.68 19.01
CA GLU A 64 -2.81 7.76 18.88
C GLU A 64 -2.41 7.98 17.42
N GLN A 65 -2.12 6.90 16.69
CA GLN A 65 -1.86 6.96 15.25
C GLN A 65 -3.06 7.54 14.48
N GLN A 66 -4.29 7.11 14.80
CA GLN A 66 -5.49 7.66 14.18
C GLN A 66 -5.67 9.16 14.48
N ARG A 67 -5.38 9.61 15.71
CA ARG A 67 -5.45 11.04 16.06
C ARG A 67 -4.44 11.85 15.27
N TYR A 68 -3.21 11.36 15.14
CA TYR A 68 -2.17 12.00 14.36
C TYR A 68 -2.58 12.13 12.88
N ASP A 69 -3.12 11.06 12.29
CA ASP A 69 -3.58 11.07 10.89
C ASP A 69 -4.78 12.01 10.69
N GLN A 70 -5.72 12.05 11.65
CA GLN A 70 -6.84 12.99 11.63
C GLN A 70 -6.39 14.45 11.75
N GLU A 71 -5.45 14.76 12.64
CA GLU A 71 -4.93 16.11 12.82
C GLU A 71 -4.16 16.58 11.57
N ARG A 72 -3.34 15.70 10.99
CA ARG A 72 -2.66 15.95 9.74
C ARG A 72 -3.66 16.21 8.59
N ALA A 73 -4.76 15.46 8.54
CA ALA A 73 -5.82 15.69 7.56
C ALA A 73 -6.52 17.04 7.73
N ARG A 74 -6.82 17.44 8.98
CA ARG A 74 -7.41 18.76 9.30
C ARG A 74 -6.60 19.92 8.76
N TYR A 75 -5.28 19.80 8.67
CA TYR A 75 -4.42 20.85 8.11
C TYR A 75 -4.27 20.76 6.58
N LEU A 76 -4.13 19.55 6.02
CA LEU A 76 -3.82 19.37 4.60
C LEU A 76 -5.05 19.44 3.67
N ASP A 77 -6.25 19.05 4.14
CA ASP A 77 -7.46 19.12 3.31
C ASP A 77 -7.83 20.58 2.96
N PRO A 78 -7.83 21.55 3.89
CA PRO A 78 -8.07 22.95 3.55
C PRO A 78 -7.00 23.52 2.61
N LEU A 79 -5.74 23.10 2.75
CA LEU A 79 -4.66 23.53 1.86
C LEU A 79 -4.93 23.10 0.41
N LEU A 80 -5.30 21.83 0.20
CA LEU A 80 -5.67 21.32 -1.11
C LEU A 80 -6.88 22.07 -1.68
N LEU A 81 -7.95 22.22 -0.89
CA LEU A 81 -9.17 22.92 -1.30
C LEU A 81 -8.91 24.39 -1.66
N SER A 82 -8.06 25.07 -0.88
CA SER A 82 -7.64 26.44 -1.15
C SER A 82 -6.90 26.53 -2.49
N HIS A 83 -5.99 25.60 -2.77
CA HIS A 83 -5.26 25.55 -4.03
C HIS A 83 -6.17 25.30 -5.23
N ILE A 84 -7.08 24.32 -5.12
CA ILE A 84 -8.08 24.03 -6.16
C ILE A 84 -8.93 25.27 -6.45
N LYS A 85 -9.36 26.00 -5.42
CA LYS A 85 -10.13 27.23 -5.56
C LYS A 85 -9.32 28.35 -6.24
N GLU A 86 -8.05 28.53 -5.85
CA GLU A 86 -7.14 29.49 -6.48
C GLU A 86 -6.93 29.20 -7.97
N LEU A 87 -6.68 27.93 -8.32
CA LEU A 87 -6.56 27.50 -9.72
C LEU A 87 -7.84 27.78 -10.50
N GLY A 88 -9.01 27.44 -9.94
CA GLY A 88 -10.30 27.70 -10.59
C GLY A 88 -10.54 29.19 -10.86
N GLN A 89 -10.18 30.05 -9.90
CA GLN A 89 -10.30 31.51 -10.07
C GLN A 89 -9.35 32.02 -11.16
N LEU A 90 -8.09 31.58 -11.17
CA LEU A 90 -7.12 31.98 -12.19
C LEU A 90 -7.53 31.54 -13.60
N VAL A 91 -8.06 30.32 -13.75
CA VAL A 91 -8.61 29.84 -15.03
C VAL A 91 -9.77 30.72 -15.49
N LYS A 92 -10.67 31.09 -14.58
CA LYS A 92 -11.82 31.96 -14.88
C LYS A 92 -11.38 33.36 -15.31
N GLU A 93 -10.40 33.95 -14.62
CA GLU A 93 -9.88 35.29 -14.92
C GLU A 93 -9.13 35.36 -16.26
N ASN A 94 -8.60 34.23 -16.74
CA ASN A 94 -7.85 34.15 -17.99
C ASN A 94 -8.64 33.45 -19.13
N ASN A 95 -9.96 33.64 -19.17
CA ASN A 95 -10.84 33.10 -20.24
C ASN A 95 -10.69 31.59 -20.49
N GLY A 96 -10.39 30.81 -19.45
CA GLY A 96 -10.24 29.36 -19.56
C GLY A 96 -8.86 28.86 -19.97
N SER A 97 -7.89 29.75 -20.27
CA SER A 97 -6.53 29.36 -20.64
C SER A 97 -5.47 30.05 -19.78
N LEU A 98 -4.55 29.26 -19.22
CA LEU A 98 -3.41 29.80 -18.47
C LEU A 98 -2.20 30.11 -19.38
N ILE A 99 -2.33 29.98 -20.70
CA ILE A 99 -1.23 30.17 -21.68
C ILE A 99 -0.92 31.65 -21.93
N ALA A 100 -1.93 32.52 -21.86
CA ALA A 100 -1.81 33.91 -22.31
C ALA A 100 -0.73 34.72 -21.57
N ASN A 101 -0.28 34.23 -20.41
CA ASN A 101 0.78 34.86 -19.63
C ASN A 101 1.80 33.81 -19.12
N PRO A 102 3.00 33.71 -19.74
CA PRO A 102 4.04 32.76 -19.34
C PRO A 102 4.47 32.87 -17.87
N THR A 103 4.40 34.07 -17.28
CA THR A 103 4.75 34.30 -15.87
C THR A 103 3.70 33.69 -14.94
N ILE A 104 2.41 33.86 -15.27
CA ILE A 104 1.31 33.24 -14.50
C ILE A 104 1.39 31.72 -14.61
N HIS A 105 1.67 31.19 -15.80
CA HIS A 105 1.86 29.75 -16.01
C HIS A 105 3.00 29.18 -15.15
N ALA A 106 4.18 29.80 -15.18
CA ALA A 106 5.32 29.37 -14.38
C ALA A 106 5.02 29.40 -12.87
N LEU A 107 4.30 30.44 -12.41
CA LEU A 107 3.86 30.56 -11.01
C LEU A 107 2.86 29.47 -10.63
N VAL A 108 1.83 29.24 -11.44
CA VAL A 108 0.82 28.19 -11.23
C VAL A 108 1.47 26.82 -11.19
N ARG A 109 2.41 26.56 -12.10
CA ARG A 109 3.20 25.32 -12.12
C ARG A 109 3.99 25.17 -10.83
N ALA A 110 4.78 26.17 -10.45
CA ALA A 110 5.60 26.11 -9.25
C ALA A 110 4.75 25.87 -7.98
N LYS A 111 3.63 26.59 -7.83
CA LYS A 111 2.69 26.40 -6.72
C LYS A 111 2.11 24.99 -6.70
N THR A 112 1.63 24.51 -7.85
CA THR A 112 1.00 23.19 -7.95
C THR A 112 1.98 22.06 -7.64
N LEU A 113 3.21 22.13 -8.15
CA LEU A 113 4.25 21.13 -7.86
C LEU A 113 4.64 21.09 -6.38
N ASN A 114 4.68 22.24 -5.71
CA ASN A 114 5.03 22.33 -4.30
C ASN A 114 3.98 21.70 -3.38
N ILE A 115 2.73 21.57 -3.83
CA ILE A 115 1.63 21.05 -3.03
C ILE A 115 1.58 19.51 -3.04
N PHE A 116 2.10 18.85 -4.07
CA PHE A 116 2.16 17.37 -4.13
C PHE A 116 2.98 16.76 -2.99
N ARG A 117 4.07 17.40 -2.58
CA ARG A 117 4.95 16.91 -1.50
C ARG A 117 4.22 16.79 -0.15
N PRO A 118 3.58 17.85 0.39
CA PRO A 118 2.96 17.78 1.71
C PRO A 118 1.67 16.97 1.78
N ILE A 119 0.87 16.93 0.70
CA ILE A 119 -0.51 16.42 0.75
C ILE A 119 -0.63 14.89 0.77
N GLY A 120 0.40 14.16 0.33
CA GLY A 120 0.40 12.70 0.27
C GLY A 120 -0.38 12.11 -0.93
N PRO A 121 -0.41 10.78 -1.08
CA PRO A 121 -0.85 10.10 -2.30
C PRO A 121 -2.35 10.28 -2.63
N ASP A 122 -3.24 10.17 -1.64
CA ASP A 122 -4.69 10.26 -1.88
C ASP A 122 -5.10 11.65 -2.37
N ARG A 123 -4.57 12.69 -1.73
CA ARG A 123 -4.79 14.08 -2.12
C ARG A 123 -4.11 14.42 -3.44
N SER A 124 -2.92 13.86 -3.69
CA SER A 124 -2.24 13.98 -4.99
C SER A 124 -3.08 13.38 -6.10
N THR A 125 -3.71 12.24 -5.84
CA THR A 125 -4.67 11.60 -6.76
C THR A 125 -5.85 12.54 -7.03
N GLN A 126 -6.49 13.09 -5.99
CA GLN A 126 -7.58 14.06 -6.14
C GLN A 126 -7.16 15.29 -6.96
N LEU A 127 -5.96 15.82 -6.71
CA LEU A 127 -5.43 16.96 -7.44
C LEU A 127 -5.18 16.62 -8.92
N ILE A 128 -4.60 15.45 -9.22
CA ILE A 128 -4.41 15.00 -10.60
C ILE A 128 -5.76 14.85 -11.31
N LEU A 129 -6.75 14.23 -10.67
CA LEU A 129 -8.09 14.08 -11.23
C LEU A 129 -8.71 15.45 -11.53
N PHE A 130 -8.66 16.38 -10.58
CA PHE A 130 -9.13 17.75 -10.79
C PHE A 130 -8.43 18.44 -11.97
N LEU A 131 -7.09 18.38 -12.03
CA LEU A 131 -6.31 19.00 -13.10
C LEU A 131 -6.61 18.36 -14.47
N HIS A 132 -6.89 17.06 -14.49
CA HIS A 132 -7.27 16.32 -15.69
C HIS A 132 -8.68 16.68 -16.17
N GLU A 133 -9.67 16.67 -15.28
CA GLU A 133 -11.07 17.01 -15.58
C GLU A 133 -11.22 18.45 -16.08
N THR A 134 -10.45 19.37 -15.50
CA THR A 134 -10.41 20.79 -15.89
C THR A 134 -9.56 21.06 -17.13
N ARG A 135 -8.92 20.02 -17.71
CA ARG A 135 -8.03 20.13 -18.88
C ARG A 135 -6.84 21.08 -18.66
N LEU A 136 -6.39 21.20 -17.41
CA LEU A 136 -5.20 21.97 -17.06
C LEU A 136 -3.91 21.19 -17.35
N LEU A 137 -3.98 19.86 -17.35
CA LEU A 137 -2.87 19.00 -17.76
C LEU A 137 -2.70 19.03 -19.28
N LYS A 138 -1.44 18.95 -19.71
CA LYS A 138 -0.98 19.10 -21.10
C LYS A 138 -1.96 18.60 -22.16
N THR A 139 -2.73 19.54 -22.69
CA THR A 139 -3.43 19.52 -23.98
C THR A 139 -3.08 20.83 -24.71
N GLU A 140 -3.34 20.95 -26.02
CA GLU A 140 -2.83 22.05 -26.87
C GLU A 140 -3.12 23.48 -26.36
N GLU A 141 -4.03 23.64 -25.39
CA GLU A 141 -4.51 24.92 -24.85
C GLU A 141 -4.21 25.14 -23.34
N ASN A 142 -3.65 24.16 -22.63
CA ASN A 142 -3.20 24.36 -21.24
C ASN A 142 -2.09 23.35 -20.85
N PRO A 143 -0.84 23.79 -20.59
CA PRO A 143 0.30 22.90 -20.51
C PRO A 143 0.84 22.79 -19.08
N LEU A 144 0.00 22.53 -18.07
CA LEU A 144 0.55 22.15 -16.78
C LEU A 144 1.25 20.78 -16.95
N ASP A 145 2.57 20.85 -16.95
CA ASP A 145 3.46 19.71 -17.04
C ASP A 145 3.75 19.16 -15.64
N LEU A 146 3.63 17.83 -15.49
CA LEU A 146 3.90 17.09 -14.27
C LEU A 146 5.28 16.41 -14.35
N SER A 147 6.24 17.04 -15.01
CA SER A 147 7.62 16.55 -14.97
C SER A 147 8.26 16.82 -13.60
N GLY A 148 8.90 15.80 -13.02
CA GLY A 148 9.65 15.86 -11.77
C GLY A 148 8.81 15.81 -10.48
N VAL A 149 7.49 15.64 -10.57
CA VAL A 149 6.61 15.69 -9.38
C VAL A 149 6.70 14.42 -8.56
N GLN A 150 6.43 14.56 -7.26
CA GLN A 150 6.40 13.47 -6.29
C GLN A 150 4.99 12.88 -6.22
N LEU A 151 4.82 11.67 -6.75
CA LEU A 151 3.55 10.93 -6.85
C LEU A 151 3.70 9.50 -6.34
N THR A 152 4.58 9.30 -5.37
CA THR A 152 4.76 8.00 -4.72
C THR A 152 3.43 7.50 -4.14
N GLY A 153 3.03 6.30 -4.52
CA GLY A 153 1.85 5.62 -4.00
C GLY A 153 0.50 6.16 -4.48
N ILE A 154 0.45 7.02 -5.51
CA ILE A 154 -0.85 7.50 -6.03
C ILE A 154 -1.69 6.34 -6.56
N TYR A 155 -3.01 6.49 -6.50
CA TYR A 155 -3.95 5.47 -6.95
C TYR A 155 -4.82 5.99 -8.09
N LEU A 156 -4.45 5.63 -9.31
CA LEU A 156 -5.22 5.90 -10.51
C LEU A 156 -5.64 4.55 -11.12
N SER A 157 -6.89 4.45 -11.53
CA SER A 157 -7.38 3.26 -12.23
C SER A 157 -8.42 3.64 -13.27
N ALA A 158 -8.61 2.78 -14.27
CA ALA A 158 -9.69 2.95 -15.25
C ALA A 158 -11.09 3.03 -14.63
N SER A 159 -11.30 2.48 -13.43
CA SER A 159 -12.58 2.62 -12.73
C SER A 159 -12.76 3.98 -12.06
N THR A 160 -11.66 4.68 -11.74
CA THR A 160 -11.69 6.00 -11.11
C THR A 160 -11.68 7.14 -12.11
N ILE A 161 -11.05 6.96 -13.28
CA ILE A 161 -10.91 8.02 -14.27
C ILE A 161 -11.89 7.78 -15.42
N GLN A 162 -12.86 8.68 -15.58
CA GLN A 162 -13.87 8.59 -16.64
C GLN A 162 -13.32 8.89 -18.04
N ARG A 163 -12.12 9.47 -18.14
CA ARG A 163 -11.48 9.91 -19.38
C ARG A 163 -10.04 9.39 -19.48
N PRO A 164 -9.52 9.08 -20.68
CA PRO A 164 -8.13 8.71 -20.85
C PRO A 164 -7.15 9.77 -20.28
N ILE A 165 -6.10 9.32 -19.59
CA ILE A 165 -4.95 10.16 -19.23
C ILE A 165 -3.93 9.97 -20.35
N TYR A 166 -4.23 10.53 -21.52
CA TYR A 166 -3.38 10.45 -22.71
C TYR A 166 -2.53 11.72 -22.85
N LYS A 167 -1.32 11.60 -23.41
CA LYS A 167 -0.37 12.72 -23.65
C LYS A 167 0.10 13.48 -22.39
N LEU A 168 -0.05 12.91 -21.21
CA LEU A 168 0.48 13.51 -19.98
C LEU A 168 2.01 13.38 -19.94
N SER A 169 2.70 14.46 -19.57
CA SER A 169 4.14 14.39 -19.29
C SER A 169 4.37 14.20 -17.80
N LEU A 170 4.98 13.07 -17.48
CA LEU A 170 5.42 12.60 -16.16
C LEU A 170 6.94 12.36 -16.18
N SER A 171 7.66 13.08 -17.04
CA SER A 171 9.10 12.87 -17.19
C SER A 171 9.81 13.15 -15.86
N SER A 172 10.76 12.30 -15.47
CA SER A 172 11.46 12.37 -14.18
C SER A 172 10.56 12.36 -12.93
N ALA A 173 9.26 12.03 -13.04
CA ALA A 173 8.38 11.95 -11.88
C ALA A 173 8.75 10.77 -10.97
N ARG A 174 8.52 10.91 -9.66
CA ARG A 174 8.62 9.79 -8.72
C ARG A 174 7.27 9.13 -8.57
N LEU A 175 7.14 7.93 -9.10
CA LEU A 175 5.90 7.15 -9.20
C LEU A 175 6.05 5.79 -8.52
N ASN A 176 6.97 5.68 -7.55
CA ASN A 176 7.18 4.45 -6.80
C ASN A 176 5.85 3.96 -6.20
N ASN A 177 5.54 2.68 -6.33
CA ASN A 177 4.30 2.06 -5.84
C ASN A 177 3.00 2.71 -6.35
N ALA A 178 3.05 3.51 -7.43
CA ALA A 178 1.84 4.09 -8.02
C ALA A 178 0.99 3.00 -8.70
N SER A 179 -0.32 3.12 -8.62
CA SER A 179 -1.26 2.28 -9.37
C SER A 179 -1.84 3.07 -10.54
N PHE A 180 -1.84 2.46 -11.72
CA PHE A 180 -2.47 2.95 -12.94
C PHE A 180 -3.41 1.89 -13.57
N VAL A 181 -3.86 0.89 -12.81
CA VAL A 181 -4.50 -0.31 -13.34
C VAL A 181 -5.61 -0.01 -14.35
N GLY A 182 -5.46 -0.54 -15.57
CA GLY A 182 -6.43 -0.40 -16.65
C GLY A 182 -6.44 0.95 -17.36
N CYS A 183 -5.65 1.94 -16.93
CA CYS A 183 -5.68 3.29 -17.49
C CYS A 183 -5.26 3.32 -18.97
N ASP A 184 -5.84 4.26 -19.71
CA ASP A 184 -5.29 4.67 -21.00
C ASP A 184 -4.21 5.73 -20.76
N LEU A 185 -2.96 5.31 -20.92
CA LEU A 185 -1.71 6.06 -20.79
C LEU A 185 -1.07 6.30 -22.16
N SER A 186 -1.85 6.20 -23.25
CA SER A 186 -1.31 6.32 -24.59
C SER A 186 -0.67 7.70 -24.80
N TYR A 187 0.48 7.73 -25.47
CA TYR A 187 1.29 8.94 -25.71
C TYR A 187 1.83 9.65 -24.46
N CYS A 188 1.69 9.05 -23.27
CA CYS A 188 2.29 9.63 -22.07
C CYS A 188 3.82 9.54 -22.11
N ASP A 189 4.46 10.51 -21.47
CA ASP A 189 5.91 10.58 -21.36
C ASP A 189 6.35 10.30 -19.93
N PHE A 190 6.93 9.12 -19.72
CA PHE A 190 7.53 8.67 -18.47
C PHE A 190 9.07 8.72 -18.51
N THR A 191 9.65 9.50 -19.44
CA THR A 191 11.10 9.53 -19.63
C THR A 191 11.83 9.89 -18.33
N GLY A 192 12.73 9.04 -17.86
CA GLY A 192 13.49 9.25 -16.62
C GLY A 192 12.70 9.08 -15.33
N ALA A 193 11.42 8.69 -15.38
CA ALA A 193 10.60 8.51 -14.19
C ALA A 193 11.05 7.30 -13.36
N ASP A 194 10.70 7.30 -12.08
CA ASP A 194 10.88 6.13 -11.20
C ASP A 194 9.54 5.42 -11.00
N LEU A 195 9.36 4.27 -11.65
CA LEU A 195 8.17 3.42 -11.58
C LEU A 195 8.38 2.19 -10.67
N SER A 196 9.36 2.23 -9.76
CA SER A 196 9.67 1.06 -8.94
C SER A 196 8.45 0.61 -8.11
N GLY A 197 8.04 -0.66 -8.24
CA GLY A 197 6.85 -1.23 -7.59
C GLY A 197 5.51 -0.75 -8.15
N ALA A 198 5.50 0.05 -9.21
CA ALA A 198 4.26 0.57 -9.79
C ALA A 198 3.45 -0.51 -10.52
N ASN A 199 2.13 -0.42 -10.46
CA ASN A 199 1.22 -1.33 -11.14
C ASN A 199 0.57 -0.64 -12.35
N LEU A 200 1.04 -0.97 -13.55
CA LEU A 200 0.51 -0.53 -14.84
C LEU A 200 -0.24 -1.69 -15.54
N SER A 201 -0.66 -2.73 -14.82
CA SER A 201 -1.34 -3.87 -15.44
C SER A 201 -2.62 -3.44 -16.17
N ARG A 202 -2.91 -4.13 -17.28
CA ARG A 202 -4.10 -3.94 -18.13
C ARG A 202 -4.21 -2.55 -18.76
N CYS A 203 -3.16 -1.74 -18.75
CA CYS A 203 -3.19 -0.39 -19.34
C CYS A 203 -3.16 -0.41 -20.87
N SER A 204 -3.52 0.72 -21.48
CA SER A 204 -3.09 1.07 -22.84
C SER A 204 -1.91 2.03 -22.77
N GLY A 205 -0.70 1.56 -23.07
CA GLY A 205 0.52 2.36 -23.16
C GLY A 205 0.96 2.59 -24.61
N ILE A 206 0.00 2.71 -25.55
CA ILE A 206 0.30 2.85 -26.97
C ILE A 206 1.12 4.13 -27.20
N ARG A 207 2.26 4.01 -27.88
CA ARG A 207 3.20 5.14 -28.13
C ARG A 207 3.67 5.87 -26.87
N ALA A 208 3.59 5.25 -25.70
CA ALA A 208 4.14 5.85 -24.48
C ALA A 208 5.68 5.82 -24.50
N HIS A 209 6.29 6.81 -23.85
CA HIS A 209 7.74 6.95 -23.74
C HIS A 209 8.23 6.50 -22.37
N PHE A 210 9.02 5.44 -22.35
CA PHE A 210 9.63 4.82 -21.17
C PHE A 210 11.16 4.81 -21.29
N ASN A 211 11.74 5.81 -21.95
CA ASN A 211 13.19 5.98 -22.05
C ASN A 211 13.78 6.35 -20.67
N GLN A 212 14.95 5.83 -20.32
CA GLN A 212 15.63 6.10 -19.04
C GLN A 212 14.80 5.85 -17.76
N VAL A 213 13.70 5.12 -17.84
CA VAL A 213 12.79 4.89 -16.71
C VAL A 213 13.34 3.79 -15.78
N ILE A 214 13.09 3.90 -14.48
CA ILE A 214 13.41 2.85 -13.50
C ILE A 214 12.20 1.93 -13.36
N LEU A 215 12.35 0.64 -13.71
CA LEU A 215 11.27 -0.36 -13.75
C LEU A 215 11.38 -1.48 -12.71
N VAL A 216 11.99 -1.23 -11.55
CA VAL A 216 12.19 -2.27 -10.54
C VAL A 216 10.84 -2.77 -10.02
N GLU A 217 10.50 -4.05 -10.18
CA GLU A 217 9.23 -4.63 -9.70
C GLU A 217 7.97 -3.97 -10.30
N THR A 218 8.09 -3.30 -11.45
CA THR A 218 6.95 -2.67 -12.13
C THR A 218 6.10 -3.73 -12.84
N ASP A 219 4.78 -3.69 -12.67
CA ASP A 219 3.86 -4.62 -13.34
C ASP A 219 3.25 -4.01 -14.61
N PHE A 220 3.61 -4.54 -15.78
CA PHE A 220 3.01 -4.27 -17.09
C PHE A 220 2.12 -5.41 -17.59
N SER A 221 1.73 -6.37 -16.74
CA SER A 221 0.96 -7.53 -17.18
C SER A 221 -0.33 -7.13 -17.91
N HIS A 222 -0.64 -7.80 -19.02
CA HIS A 222 -1.80 -7.51 -19.88
C HIS A 222 -1.84 -6.09 -20.49
N THR A 223 -0.73 -5.34 -20.48
CA THR A 223 -0.67 -3.97 -21.02
C THR A 223 -0.50 -3.98 -22.54
N ASN A 224 -1.18 -3.08 -23.24
CA ASN A 224 -0.92 -2.81 -24.65
C ASN A 224 0.18 -1.77 -24.83
N LEU A 225 1.39 -2.20 -25.22
CA LEU A 225 2.58 -1.35 -25.40
C LEU A 225 2.92 -1.10 -26.87
N TYR A 226 1.93 -1.20 -27.77
CA TYR A 226 2.14 -1.00 -29.20
C TYR A 226 2.83 0.33 -29.50
N TRP A 227 3.94 0.32 -30.24
CA TRP A 227 4.77 1.51 -30.53
C TRP A 227 5.34 2.25 -29.32
N ALA A 228 5.27 1.71 -28.12
CA ALA A 228 5.97 2.28 -26.97
C ALA A 228 7.49 2.26 -27.19
N THR A 229 8.20 3.12 -26.46
CA THR A 229 9.67 3.23 -26.55
C THR A 229 10.29 2.97 -25.18
N PHE A 230 11.33 2.14 -25.15
CA PHE A 230 12.09 1.77 -23.95
C PHE A 230 13.60 1.81 -24.27
N ASP A 231 14.43 2.07 -23.26
CA ASP A 231 15.88 1.86 -23.34
C ASP A 231 16.26 0.51 -22.70
N SER A 232 17.42 -0.04 -23.09
CA SER A 232 17.85 -1.44 -22.88
C SER A 232 18.02 -1.99 -21.45
N ASN A 233 17.51 -1.34 -20.40
CA ASN A 233 17.64 -1.79 -19.00
C ASN A 233 16.42 -2.59 -18.49
N ILE A 234 15.88 -3.47 -19.34
CA ILE A 234 14.62 -4.21 -19.15
C ILE A 234 14.82 -5.45 -18.26
N ILE A 235 15.32 -5.30 -17.02
CA ILE A 235 15.68 -6.49 -16.22
C ILE A 235 14.78 -6.69 -14.99
N LYS A 236 13.76 -5.84 -14.74
CA LYS A 236 13.02 -5.95 -13.45
C LYS A 236 11.50 -5.72 -13.48
N GLY A 237 10.88 -5.55 -14.66
CA GLY A 237 9.42 -5.40 -14.78
C GLY A 237 8.71 -6.70 -15.20
N ASN A 238 7.45 -6.90 -14.79
CA ASN A 238 6.59 -8.00 -15.22
C ASN A 238 5.84 -7.64 -16.52
N PHE A 239 6.06 -8.37 -17.61
CA PHE A 239 5.39 -8.16 -18.89
C PHE A 239 4.45 -9.31 -19.29
N PHE A 240 3.99 -10.11 -18.33
CA PHE A 240 3.11 -11.25 -18.60
C PHE A 240 1.88 -10.86 -19.43
N ASN A 241 1.67 -11.49 -20.58
CA ASN A 241 0.58 -11.17 -21.51
C ASN A 241 0.52 -9.71 -22.02
N ALA A 242 1.61 -8.95 -21.93
CA ALA A 242 1.69 -7.62 -22.52
C ALA A 242 1.87 -7.69 -24.05
N THR A 243 1.21 -6.80 -24.80
CA THR A 243 1.39 -6.66 -26.25
C THR A 243 2.55 -5.72 -26.54
N VAL A 244 3.67 -6.26 -27.05
CA VAL A 244 4.88 -5.48 -27.37
C VAL A 244 5.19 -5.40 -28.88
N LYS A 245 4.16 -5.54 -29.73
CA LYS A 245 4.33 -5.48 -31.19
C LYS A 245 4.74 -4.06 -31.61
N SER A 246 5.77 -3.96 -32.44
CA SER A 246 6.34 -2.69 -32.91
C SER A 246 6.84 -1.77 -31.78
N THR A 247 7.01 -2.29 -30.57
CA THR A 247 7.65 -1.58 -29.45
C THR A 247 9.14 -1.43 -29.74
N ASN A 248 9.68 -0.23 -29.55
CA ASN A 248 11.10 0.04 -29.75
C ASN A 248 11.86 -0.17 -28.45
N PHE A 249 12.62 -1.25 -28.39
CA PHE A 249 13.62 -1.48 -27.34
C PHE A 249 14.98 -1.03 -27.90
N ARG A 250 15.36 0.24 -27.68
CA ARG A 250 16.66 0.72 -28.16
C ARG A 250 17.77 -0.02 -27.41
N GLN A 251 18.57 -0.82 -28.12
CA GLN A 251 19.83 -1.38 -27.60
C GLN A 251 20.82 -0.24 -27.34
N ASN A 252 21.30 -0.08 -26.10
CA ASN A 252 22.54 0.66 -25.87
C ASN A 252 23.70 -0.18 -26.41
N ASN A 253 24.31 0.26 -27.50
CA ASN A 253 25.40 -0.40 -28.23
C ASN A 253 26.74 -0.51 -27.49
N ASN A 254 26.79 -0.48 -26.15
CA ASN A 254 28.07 -0.38 -25.41
C ASN A 254 28.38 -1.47 -24.38
N ASP A 255 27.58 -2.53 -24.25
CA ASP A 255 27.97 -3.67 -23.39
C ASP A 255 28.11 -4.98 -24.18
N GLN A 256 29.34 -5.46 -24.28
CA GLN A 256 29.68 -6.83 -24.70
C GLN A 256 29.40 -7.88 -23.60
N SER A 257 28.54 -7.58 -22.62
CA SER A 257 28.12 -8.56 -21.62
C SER A 257 26.77 -9.16 -21.99
N GLY A 258 26.81 -10.24 -22.76
CA GLY A 258 25.81 -11.31 -22.67
C GLY A 258 24.37 -10.96 -23.04
N PHE A 259 24.12 -10.66 -24.32
CA PHE A 259 22.79 -10.85 -24.90
C PHE A 259 22.46 -12.35 -24.96
N HIS A 260 21.82 -12.88 -23.91
CA HIS A 260 21.29 -14.25 -23.93
C HIS A 260 19.82 -14.24 -24.40
N PRO A 261 19.44 -15.03 -25.43
CA PRO A 261 18.07 -15.10 -25.94
C PRO A 261 17.00 -15.54 -24.91
N SER A 262 17.42 -15.97 -23.72
CA SER A 262 16.56 -16.42 -22.62
C SER A 262 15.87 -15.29 -21.85
N TYR A 263 16.20 -14.02 -22.09
CA TYR A 263 15.50 -12.88 -21.45
C TYR A 263 14.18 -12.51 -22.15
N ILE A 264 13.86 -13.15 -23.28
CA ILE A 264 12.51 -13.22 -23.87
C ILE A 264 11.92 -14.60 -23.59
N THR A 265 11.94 -15.01 -22.33
CA THR A 265 11.27 -16.24 -21.86
C THR A 265 10.65 -15.82 -20.53
N ILE A 266 9.45 -15.24 -20.47
CA ILE A 266 8.14 -15.85 -20.75
C ILE A 266 7.23 -14.77 -21.34
N CYS A 267 7.19 -14.65 -22.67
CA CYS A 267 6.08 -14.00 -23.35
C CYS A 267 5.59 -15.02 -24.36
N GLU A 268 4.39 -15.58 -24.14
CA GLU A 268 3.60 -16.12 -25.24
C GLU A 268 3.30 -14.93 -26.17
N ILE A 269 4.24 -14.65 -27.07
CA ILE A 269 4.02 -13.76 -28.20
C ILE A 269 3.02 -14.50 -29.08
N ARG A 270 1.71 -14.28 -28.87
CA ARG A 270 0.71 -14.66 -29.85
C ARG A 270 0.99 -13.84 -31.11
N ARG A 271 1.63 -14.50 -32.08
CA ARG A 271 1.70 -14.05 -33.46
C ARG A 271 0.41 -14.49 -34.13
N ASP A 272 -0.53 -13.55 -34.22
CA ASP A 272 -1.53 -13.57 -35.29
C ASP A 272 -1.13 -12.52 -36.34
#